data_AF-A0A2E2XXX4-F1
#
_entry.id   AF-A0A2E2XXX4-F1
#
_cell.length_a   1.000
_cell.length_b   1.000
_cell.length_c   1.000
_cell.angle_alpha   90.00
_cell.angle_beta   90.00
_cell.angle_gamma   90.00
#
_symmetry.space_group_name_H-M   'P 1'
#
loop_
_entity.id
_entity.type
_entity.pdbx_description
1 polymer ?
#
loop_
_entity_poly.entity_id
_entity_poly.type
_entity_poly.pdbx_seq_one_letter_code
_entity_poly.pdbx_strand_id
1 'polypeptide(L)'
;MRRLTKYSFNISYSILSIFLIMLFFGCSNTISEDHNEELNINGNWVRIGQSGPIRIAFTESGFVKTDFGNDNMYEVISKYATTNNVITIVDKEGYSCDKPGEYIIDNDDYYLSIDLLKDDCDGRIITTIGYWTRSNFKELISNLDSLINISPNNKDYYLSRARINMAIGRPNLAISDLDKYILIDSSNGEAFLNRAAVKLADDTKGAISDCEISISINPNDKNAYLILGLAQYKSGMIEDACFNYKKSIDLGLTYLANAQYINCEEYWKTQ
;
A
#
# COMPACT_ATOMS: atom_id res chain seq x y z
N MET A 1 -46.63 34.55 -31.70
CA MET A 1 -47.07 34.36 -33.09
C MET A 1 -46.53 35.51 -33.94
N ARG A 2 -45.35 35.35 -34.57
CA ARG A 2 -44.95 36.13 -35.76
C ARG A 2 -43.74 35.46 -36.41
N ARG A 3 -43.97 35.03 -37.65
CA ARG A 3 -43.03 34.35 -38.53
C ARG A 3 -41.99 35.33 -39.08
N LEU A 4 -40.83 34.74 -39.33
CA LEU A 4 -39.68 35.19 -40.10
C LEU A 4 -40.07 35.71 -41.50
N THR A 5 -39.36 36.73 -41.97
CA THR A 5 -39.17 37.02 -43.40
C THR A 5 -37.69 36.89 -43.74
N LYS A 6 -37.46 36.09 -44.78
CA LYS A 6 -36.18 35.76 -45.44
C LYS A 6 -35.50 37.02 -46.01
N TYR A 7 -34.17 36.99 -46.05
CA TYR A 7 -33.40 37.63 -47.11
C TYR A 7 -32.31 36.68 -47.63
N SER A 8 -32.14 36.72 -48.94
CA SER A 8 -31.27 35.93 -49.79
C SER A 8 -30.33 36.85 -50.59
N PHE A 9 -29.28 36.24 -51.17
CA PHE A 9 -28.29 36.70 -52.17
C PHE A 9 -26.90 37.05 -51.61
N ASN A 10 -25.82 36.27 -51.86
CA ASN A 10 -25.03 36.04 -53.11
C ASN A 10 -24.25 37.33 -53.52
N ILE A 11 -22.94 37.43 -53.82
CA ILE A 11 -22.00 36.61 -54.63
C ILE A 11 -20.50 37.01 -54.35
N SER A 12 -19.58 36.05 -54.54
CA SER A 12 -18.18 36.07 -55.08
C SER A 12 -16.94 36.69 -54.40
N TYR A 13 -15.99 35.77 -54.14
CA TYR A 13 -14.55 35.70 -54.51
C TYR A 13 -13.60 36.88 -54.26
N SER A 14 -12.55 36.63 -53.45
CA SER A 14 -11.14 36.51 -53.89
C SER A 14 -10.12 36.85 -52.79
N ILE A 15 -9.42 35.81 -52.31
CA ILE A 15 -7.99 35.72 -51.92
C ILE A 15 -7.35 36.89 -51.13
N LEU A 16 -7.00 36.67 -49.85
CA LEU A 16 -5.61 36.56 -49.34
C LEU A 16 -5.60 36.51 -47.80
N SER A 17 -4.85 35.53 -47.29
CA SER A 17 -4.16 35.48 -45.99
C SER A 17 -4.76 36.20 -44.77
N ILE A 18 -5.08 35.43 -43.73
CA ILE A 18 -4.36 35.44 -42.44
C ILE A 18 -4.88 34.27 -41.60
N PHE A 19 -3.94 33.41 -41.20
CA PHE A 19 -4.12 32.35 -40.23
C PHE A 19 -4.44 32.97 -38.87
N LEU A 20 -5.67 32.83 -38.39
CA LEU A 20 -5.98 32.88 -36.96
C LEU A 20 -7.20 31.99 -36.69
N ILE A 21 -6.95 30.68 -36.68
CA ILE A 21 -7.94 29.72 -36.21
C ILE A 21 -7.80 29.64 -34.69
N MET A 22 -8.66 30.38 -33.99
CA MET A 22 -9.13 29.95 -32.67
C MET A 22 -9.91 28.65 -32.88
N LEU A 23 -9.35 27.53 -32.44
CA LEU A 23 -10.13 26.32 -32.19
C LEU A 23 -10.26 26.14 -30.69
N PHE A 24 -11.45 26.50 -30.20
CA PHE A 24 -12.09 25.79 -29.12
C PHE A 24 -12.18 24.31 -29.53
N PHE A 25 -11.30 23.48 -28.98
CA PHE A 25 -11.61 22.08 -28.77
C PHE A 25 -11.63 21.85 -27.28
N GLY A 26 -12.80 21.40 -26.81
CA GLY A 26 -13.13 21.29 -25.41
C GLY A 26 -12.15 20.42 -24.65
N CYS A 27 -11.97 20.77 -23.39
CA CYS A 27 -11.50 19.87 -22.37
C CYS A 27 -12.34 18.59 -22.44
N SER A 28 -11.81 17.55 -23.05
CA SER A 28 -12.19 16.20 -22.70
C SER A 28 -11.74 16.02 -21.26
N ASN A 29 -12.68 16.22 -20.34
CA ASN A 29 -12.62 15.56 -19.04
C ASN A 29 -12.52 14.06 -19.34
N THR A 30 -11.30 13.55 -19.43
CA THR A 30 -11.04 12.15 -19.15
C THR A 30 -11.37 11.99 -17.67
N ILE A 31 -12.64 11.75 -17.39
CA ILE A 31 -13.05 11.01 -16.21
C ILE A 31 -12.19 9.76 -16.28
N SER A 32 -11.21 9.64 -15.39
CA SER A 32 -10.49 8.41 -15.18
C SER A 32 -11.55 7.33 -15.01
N GLU A 33 -11.64 6.43 -15.99
CA GLU A 33 -12.42 5.23 -15.83
C GLU A 33 -11.89 4.56 -14.57
N ASP A 34 -12.74 4.53 -13.55
CA ASP A 34 -12.53 3.81 -12.31
C ASP A 34 -12.52 2.33 -12.70
N HIS A 35 -11.34 1.86 -13.12
CA HIS A 35 -11.07 0.46 -13.37
C HIS A 35 -11.22 -0.25 -12.02
N ASN A 36 -12.44 -0.66 -11.70
CA ASN A 36 -12.71 -1.77 -10.79
C ASN A 36 -12.19 -3.05 -11.46
N GLU A 37 -10.87 -3.14 -11.66
CA GLU A 37 -10.21 -4.42 -11.85
C GLU A 37 -10.40 -5.19 -10.55
N GLU A 38 -11.10 -6.31 -10.67
CA GLU A 38 -11.33 -7.22 -9.56
C GLU A 38 -9.95 -7.68 -9.04
N LEU A 39 -9.60 -7.30 -7.81
CA LEU A 39 -8.31 -7.61 -7.17
C LEU A 39 -8.09 -9.13 -7.16
N ASN A 40 -7.25 -9.62 -8.07
CA ASN A 40 -6.95 -11.04 -8.20
C ASN A 40 -5.78 -11.44 -7.28
N ILE A 41 -6.12 -11.74 -6.03
CA ILE A 41 -5.16 -12.24 -5.03
C ILE A 41 -4.95 -13.76 -5.09
N ASN A 42 -5.60 -14.48 -6.02
CA ASN A 42 -5.51 -15.93 -6.07
C ASN A 42 -4.07 -16.39 -6.34
N GLY A 43 -3.72 -17.54 -5.77
CA GLY A 43 -2.41 -18.16 -5.92
C GLY A 43 -1.58 -18.16 -4.64
N ASN A 44 -0.31 -18.51 -4.80
CA ASN A 44 0.63 -18.71 -3.70
C ASN A 44 1.50 -17.48 -3.47
N TRP A 45 1.58 -17.09 -2.21
CA TRP A 45 2.34 -15.95 -1.73
C TRP A 45 3.30 -16.41 -0.65
N VAL A 46 4.45 -15.74 -0.56
CA VAL A 46 5.51 -16.04 0.38
C VAL A 46 6.10 -14.77 0.94
N ARG A 47 6.55 -14.84 2.20
CA ARG A 47 7.43 -13.87 2.82
C ARG A 47 8.48 -14.60 3.66
N ILE A 48 9.60 -13.96 3.95
CA ILE A 48 10.67 -14.58 4.76
C ILE A 48 10.68 -13.93 6.14
N GLY A 49 10.25 -14.70 7.14
CA GLY A 49 10.37 -14.34 8.56
C GLY A 49 11.69 -14.81 9.17
N GLN A 50 11.88 -14.56 10.47
CA GLN A 50 13.10 -14.93 11.20
C GLN A 50 13.37 -16.45 11.18
N SER A 51 12.32 -17.27 11.18
CA SER A 51 12.42 -18.73 11.23
C SER A 51 12.38 -19.40 9.86
N GLY A 52 12.24 -18.62 8.76
CA GLY A 52 12.16 -19.14 7.41
C GLY A 52 10.96 -18.60 6.61
N PRO A 53 10.68 -19.20 5.44
CA PRO A 53 9.58 -18.80 4.58
C PRO A 53 8.22 -19.15 5.19
N ILE A 54 7.34 -18.15 5.27
CA ILE A 54 5.93 -18.27 5.63
C ILE A 54 5.13 -18.19 4.32
N ARG A 55 4.07 -18.99 4.18
CA ARG A 55 3.25 -19.00 2.96
C ARG A 55 1.78 -18.74 3.25
N ILE A 56 1.13 -18.08 2.31
CA ILE A 56 -0.32 -17.91 2.26
C ILE A 56 -0.81 -18.20 0.85
N ALA A 57 -1.89 -18.95 0.73
CA ALA A 57 -2.46 -19.35 -0.55
C ALA A 57 -3.95 -19.06 -0.59
N PHE A 58 -4.37 -18.22 -1.53
CA PHE A 58 -5.77 -17.88 -1.78
C PHE A 58 -6.30 -18.73 -2.95
N THR A 59 -7.42 -19.41 -2.74
CA THR A 59 -8.04 -20.29 -3.73
C THR A 59 -9.30 -19.70 -4.32
N GLU A 60 -9.56 -19.94 -5.60
CA GLU A 60 -10.79 -19.53 -6.30
C GLU A 60 -12.07 -20.02 -5.60
N SER A 61 -11.99 -21.08 -4.82
CA SER A 61 -13.09 -21.61 -4.00
C SER A 61 -13.36 -20.82 -2.69
N GLY A 62 -12.70 -19.69 -2.47
CA GLY A 62 -12.91 -18.82 -1.30
C GLY A 62 -12.25 -19.32 -0.02
N PHE A 63 -11.14 -20.06 -0.14
CA PHE A 63 -10.35 -20.50 1.02
C PHE A 63 -8.95 -19.90 1.01
N VAL A 64 -8.51 -19.47 2.19
CA VAL A 64 -7.14 -19.06 2.44
C VAL A 64 -6.47 -20.13 3.29
N LYS A 65 -5.27 -20.52 2.89
CA LYS A 65 -4.44 -21.49 3.60
C LYS A 65 -3.15 -20.82 4.02
N THR A 66 -2.77 -20.95 5.28
CA THR A 66 -1.51 -20.39 5.79
C THR A 66 -0.61 -21.49 6.33
N ASP A 67 0.65 -21.40 5.97
CA ASP A 67 1.78 -22.17 6.50
C ASP A 67 2.65 -21.18 7.29
N PHE A 68 2.48 -21.18 8.61
CA PHE A 68 3.23 -20.37 9.56
C PHE A 68 4.59 -20.99 9.90
N GLY A 69 4.82 -22.23 9.51
CA GLY A 69 6.06 -22.98 9.66
C GLY A 69 6.98 -22.93 8.44
N ASN A 70 8.05 -23.74 8.49
CA ASN A 70 8.98 -23.98 7.38
C ASN A 70 8.92 -25.44 6.92
N ASP A 71 7.79 -26.12 7.14
CA ASP A 71 7.60 -27.53 6.83
C ASP A 71 6.72 -27.76 5.59
N ASN A 72 6.26 -26.68 4.94
CA ASN A 72 5.35 -26.69 3.80
C ASN A 72 3.98 -27.34 4.10
N MET A 73 3.54 -27.31 5.36
CA MET A 73 2.25 -27.85 5.78
C MET A 73 1.32 -26.70 6.17
N TYR A 74 0.20 -26.55 5.46
CA TYR A 74 -0.81 -25.55 5.82
C TYR A 74 -1.46 -25.93 7.16
N GLU A 75 -1.30 -25.11 8.20
CA GLU A 75 -1.87 -25.38 9.52
C GLU A 75 -3.22 -24.70 9.75
N VAL A 76 -3.56 -23.67 8.97
CA VAL A 76 -4.86 -22.98 9.09
C VAL A 76 -5.52 -22.88 7.72
N ILE A 77 -6.80 -23.25 7.69
CA ILE A 77 -7.66 -23.12 6.52
C ILE A 77 -8.89 -22.29 6.92
N SER A 78 -8.99 -21.10 6.35
CA SER A 78 -10.06 -20.16 6.65
C SER A 78 -10.86 -19.86 5.40
N LYS A 79 -12.14 -19.49 5.57
CA LYS A 79 -12.91 -18.94 4.47
C LYS A 79 -12.53 -17.47 4.32
N TYR A 80 -12.49 -16.98 3.10
CA TYR A 80 -12.40 -15.54 2.86
C TYR A 80 -13.44 -15.07 1.87
N ALA A 81 -13.77 -13.80 1.97
CA ALA A 81 -14.52 -13.06 0.97
C ALA A 81 -13.80 -11.74 0.70
N THR A 82 -13.92 -11.24 -0.52
CA THR A 82 -13.40 -9.93 -0.90
C THR A 82 -14.56 -8.99 -1.22
N THR A 83 -14.41 -7.73 -0.85
CA THR A 83 -15.31 -6.64 -1.24
C THR A 83 -14.46 -5.41 -1.47
N ASN A 84 -14.33 -5.00 -2.73
CA ASN A 84 -13.33 -4.02 -3.17
C ASN A 84 -11.93 -4.45 -2.71
N ASN A 85 -11.21 -3.56 -2.02
CA ASN A 85 -9.90 -3.80 -1.43
C ASN A 85 -9.96 -4.34 0.00
N VAL A 86 -11.11 -4.81 0.47
CA VAL A 86 -11.24 -5.41 1.80
C VAL A 86 -11.34 -6.91 1.66
N ILE A 87 -10.49 -7.64 2.38
CA ILE A 87 -10.63 -9.08 2.59
C ILE A 87 -11.16 -9.34 4.00
N THR A 88 -12.21 -10.15 4.06
CA THR A 88 -12.80 -10.64 5.29
C THR A 88 -12.42 -12.10 5.46
N ILE A 89 -11.69 -12.44 6.50
CA ILE A 89 -11.26 -13.82 6.78
C ILE A 89 -12.00 -14.34 8.01
N VAL A 90 -12.55 -15.55 7.89
CA VAL A 90 -13.28 -16.26 8.94
C VAL A 90 -12.64 -17.63 9.15
N ASP A 91 -11.98 -17.81 10.29
CA ASP A 91 -11.33 -19.06 10.66
C ASP A 91 -12.35 -20.20 10.80
N LYS A 92 -12.05 -21.35 10.19
CA LYS A 92 -12.96 -22.49 10.18
C LYS A 92 -12.70 -23.50 11.31
N GLU A 93 -11.55 -23.44 11.96
CA GLU A 93 -11.15 -24.43 12.98
C GLU A 93 -11.17 -23.80 14.38
N GLY A 94 -12.27 -24.05 15.10
CA GLY A 94 -12.50 -23.63 16.48
C GLY A 94 -11.31 -23.96 17.39
N TYR A 95 -10.87 -23.04 18.23
CA TYR A 95 -11.50 -22.80 19.54
C TYR A 95 -11.27 -21.38 20.11
N SER A 96 -10.93 -20.36 19.32
CA SER A 96 -10.61 -19.03 19.88
C SER A 96 -11.61 -17.91 19.58
N CYS A 97 -12.18 -17.82 18.37
CA CYS A 97 -13.22 -16.84 18.08
C CYS A 97 -13.97 -17.14 16.76
N ASP A 98 -15.22 -16.70 16.68
CA ASP A 98 -16.19 -16.92 15.60
C ASP A 98 -16.43 -15.67 14.73
N LYS A 99 -15.69 -14.58 15.00
CA LYS A 99 -15.83 -13.29 14.33
C LYS A 99 -14.81 -13.11 13.21
N PRO A 100 -15.15 -12.30 12.18
CA PRO A 100 -14.23 -12.03 11.07
C PRO A 100 -13.08 -11.09 11.47
N GLY A 101 -11.93 -11.28 10.82
CA GLY A 101 -10.93 -10.23 10.65
C GLY A 101 -11.11 -9.55 9.30
N GLU A 102 -11.01 -8.22 9.28
CA GLU A 102 -11.07 -7.39 8.07
C GLU A 102 -9.72 -6.73 7.82
N TYR A 103 -9.22 -6.87 6.60
CA TYR A 103 -7.93 -6.33 6.19
C TYR A 103 -8.10 -5.57 4.88
N ILE A 104 -7.40 -4.43 4.76
CA ILE A 104 -7.22 -3.76 3.48
C ILE A 104 -6.10 -4.49 2.75
N ILE A 105 -6.32 -4.79 1.48
CA ILE A 105 -5.33 -5.39 0.60
C ILE A 105 -5.04 -4.47 -0.56
N ASP A 106 -3.80 -4.51 -1.01
CA ASP A 106 -3.37 -3.91 -2.26
C ASP A 106 -2.38 -4.86 -2.93
N ASN A 107 -2.48 -5.04 -4.24
CA ASN A 107 -1.67 -6.03 -4.93
C ASN A 107 -1.44 -5.67 -6.40
N ASP A 108 -0.36 -6.23 -6.92
CA ASP A 108 -0.09 -6.29 -8.35
C ASP A 108 0.43 -7.70 -8.70
N ASP A 109 1.13 -7.83 -9.82
CA ASP A 109 1.75 -9.09 -10.25
C ASP A 109 2.92 -9.54 -9.35
N TYR A 110 3.52 -8.62 -8.59
CA TYR A 110 4.75 -8.80 -7.83
C TYR A 110 4.53 -8.97 -6.33
N TYR A 111 3.58 -8.22 -5.76
CA TYR A 111 3.35 -8.18 -4.33
C TYR A 111 1.86 -8.20 -3.94
N LEU A 112 1.65 -8.52 -2.67
CA LEU A 112 0.39 -8.34 -1.95
C LEU A 112 0.73 -7.68 -0.62
N SER A 113 0.15 -6.54 -0.31
CA SER A 113 0.15 -5.96 1.03
C SER A 113 -1.16 -6.31 1.72
N ILE A 114 -1.07 -6.60 3.01
CA ILE A 114 -2.24 -6.85 3.86
C ILE A 114 -2.09 -5.93 5.06
N ASP A 115 -3.02 -5.00 5.21
CA ASP A 115 -3.07 -4.04 6.30
C ASP A 115 -4.29 -4.31 7.17
N LEU A 116 -4.11 -4.34 8.48
CA LEU A 116 -5.23 -4.60 9.39
C LEU A 116 -6.20 -3.41 9.42
N LEU A 117 -7.46 -3.68 9.10
CA LEU A 117 -8.54 -2.71 9.27
C LEU A 117 -9.21 -2.91 10.63
N LYS A 118 -9.64 -4.15 10.90
CA LYS A 118 -10.37 -4.50 12.10
C LYS A 118 -10.15 -5.97 12.44
N ASP A 119 -9.81 -6.26 13.68
CA ASP A 119 -9.70 -7.62 14.18
C ASP A 119 -10.60 -7.78 15.39
N ASP A 120 -11.71 -8.51 15.24
CA ASP A 120 -12.62 -8.82 16.33
C ASP A 120 -12.24 -10.14 17.04
N CYS A 121 -11.05 -10.69 16.76
CA CYS A 121 -10.69 -12.07 17.01
C CYS A 121 -9.29 -12.30 17.62
N ASP A 122 -8.65 -11.26 18.17
CA ASP A 122 -7.33 -11.33 18.81
C ASP A 122 -6.21 -12.00 17.96
N GLY A 123 -6.30 -11.92 16.63
CA GLY A 123 -5.10 -11.92 15.79
C GLY A 123 -4.41 -13.26 15.52
N ARG A 124 -5.13 -14.32 15.15
CA ARG A 124 -4.44 -15.46 14.49
C ARG A 124 -3.87 -15.13 13.11
N ILE A 125 -4.48 -14.18 12.41
CA ILE A 125 -4.07 -13.71 11.08
C ILE A 125 -3.33 -12.35 11.17
N ILE A 126 -2.93 -11.90 12.37
CA ILE A 126 -2.01 -10.75 12.50
C ILE A 126 -0.66 -11.03 11.81
N THR A 127 -0.27 -12.30 11.80
CA THR A 127 0.88 -12.81 11.07
C THR A 127 0.72 -12.68 9.56
N THR A 128 -0.45 -12.31 9.04
CA THR A 128 -0.59 -12.04 7.61
C THR A 128 -0.35 -10.59 7.23
N ILE A 129 -0.24 -9.68 8.19
CA ILE A 129 -0.02 -8.25 7.92
C ILE A 129 1.37 -8.01 7.33
N GLY A 130 1.46 -7.12 6.35
CA GLY A 130 2.70 -6.71 5.69
C GLY A 130 2.79 -7.18 4.24
N TYR A 131 4.01 -7.12 3.69
CA TYR A 131 4.28 -7.46 2.30
C TYR A 131 4.50 -8.96 2.08
N TRP A 132 3.90 -9.44 1.01
CA TRP A 132 4.04 -10.76 0.44
C TRP A 132 4.48 -10.65 -1.01
N THR A 133 5.12 -11.68 -1.55
CA THR A 133 5.47 -11.78 -2.96
C THR A 133 5.11 -13.16 -3.51
N ARG A 134 5.04 -13.31 -4.83
CA ARG A 134 4.79 -14.62 -5.46
C ARG A 134 5.92 -15.59 -5.16
N SER A 135 5.62 -16.89 -5.11
CA SER A 135 6.62 -17.93 -4.82
C SER A 135 7.78 -17.98 -5.83
N ASN A 136 7.58 -17.49 -7.06
CA ASN A 136 8.63 -17.33 -8.07
C ASN A 136 9.40 -15.99 -7.97
N PHE A 137 9.45 -15.35 -6.79
CA PHE A 137 10.10 -14.04 -6.57
C PHE A 137 11.53 -13.93 -7.13
N LYS A 138 12.30 -15.03 -7.21
CA LYS A 138 13.64 -15.03 -7.82
C LYS A 138 13.60 -14.67 -9.31
N GLU A 139 12.62 -15.23 -10.03
CA GLU A 139 12.38 -14.93 -11.44
C GLU A 139 11.84 -13.50 -11.59
N LEU A 140 10.89 -13.09 -10.73
CA LEU A 140 10.36 -11.73 -10.73
C LEU A 140 11.46 -10.68 -10.55
N ILE A 141 12.39 -10.90 -9.62
CA ILE A 141 13.56 -10.03 -9.43
C ILE A 141 14.42 -10.00 -10.71
N SER A 142 14.73 -11.15 -11.31
CA SER A 142 15.52 -11.21 -12.55
C SER A 142 14.86 -10.49 -13.73
N ASN A 143 13.53 -10.55 -13.80
CA ASN A 143 12.76 -9.83 -14.81
C ASN A 143 12.80 -8.32 -14.55
N LEU A 144 12.60 -7.89 -13.29
CA LEU A 144 12.72 -6.48 -12.89
C LEU A 144 14.14 -5.93 -13.15
N ASP A 145 15.18 -6.72 -12.90
CA ASP A 145 16.57 -6.34 -13.22
C ASP A 145 16.73 -6.06 -14.72
N SER A 146 16.14 -6.90 -15.57
CA SER A 146 16.16 -6.72 -17.03
C SER A 146 15.37 -5.48 -17.47
N LEU A 147 14.19 -5.26 -16.88
CA LEU A 147 13.36 -4.08 -17.14
C LEU A 147 14.03 -2.78 -16.71
N ILE A 148 14.68 -2.77 -15.54
CA ILE A 148 15.46 -1.64 -15.04
C ILE A 148 16.65 -1.33 -15.95
N ASN A 149 17.33 -2.36 -16.48
CA ASN A 149 18.41 -2.14 -17.44
C ASN A 149 17.92 -1.50 -18.75
N ILE A 150 16.71 -1.84 -19.19
CA ILE A 150 16.10 -1.27 -20.40
C ILE A 150 15.55 0.14 -20.16
N SER A 151 14.96 0.39 -19.00
CA SER A 151 14.28 1.64 -18.65
C SER A 151 14.63 2.09 -17.22
N PRO A 152 15.85 2.61 -17.02
CA PRO A 152 16.38 2.92 -15.69
C PRO A 152 15.70 4.09 -14.97
N ASN A 153 14.82 4.83 -15.67
CA ASN A 153 14.05 5.93 -15.08
C ASN A 153 12.59 5.54 -14.81
N ASN A 154 12.20 4.28 -15.02
CA ASN A 154 10.88 3.82 -14.62
C ASN A 154 10.89 3.51 -13.11
N LYS A 155 10.33 4.43 -12.32
CA LYS A 155 10.25 4.34 -10.86
C LYS A 155 9.49 3.10 -10.37
N ASP A 156 8.45 2.67 -11.09
CA ASP A 156 7.55 1.61 -10.62
C ASP A 156 8.26 0.25 -10.55
N TYR A 157 9.28 0.03 -11.39
CA TYR A 157 10.13 -1.17 -11.29
C TYR A 157 10.95 -1.20 -10.01
N TYR A 158 11.47 -0.04 -9.57
CA TYR A 158 12.18 0.06 -8.29
C TYR A 158 11.22 -0.14 -7.12
N LEU A 159 10.02 0.45 -7.16
CA LEU A 159 9.01 0.24 -6.10
C LEU A 159 8.62 -1.23 -5.98
N SER A 160 8.35 -1.88 -7.11
CA SER A 160 8.02 -3.31 -7.16
C SER A 160 9.15 -4.16 -6.58
N ARG A 161 10.39 -3.94 -7.02
CA ARG A 161 11.56 -4.68 -6.52
C ARG A 161 11.82 -4.41 -5.03
N ALA A 162 11.60 -3.18 -4.57
CA ALA A 162 11.69 -2.83 -3.15
C ALA A 162 10.68 -3.61 -2.32
N ARG A 163 9.40 -3.65 -2.71
CA ARG A 163 8.34 -4.38 -2.01
C ARG A 163 8.60 -5.89 -1.97
N ILE A 164 9.11 -6.47 -3.05
CA ILE A 164 9.60 -7.86 -3.03
C ILE A 164 10.73 -8.01 -2.00
N ASN A 165 11.74 -7.14 -2.04
CA ASN A 165 12.87 -7.18 -1.11
C ASN A 165 12.42 -6.99 0.37
N MET A 166 11.37 -6.21 0.63
CA MET A 166 10.73 -6.09 1.94
C MET A 166 10.08 -7.42 2.35
N ALA A 167 9.30 -8.04 1.47
CA ALA A 167 8.66 -9.34 1.74
C ALA A 167 9.67 -10.47 2.03
N ILE A 168 10.82 -10.47 1.35
CA ILE A 168 11.84 -11.53 1.50
C ILE A 168 12.98 -11.15 2.47
N GLY A 169 12.81 -10.11 3.28
CA GLY A 169 13.74 -9.76 4.36
C GLY A 169 15.12 -9.27 3.88
N ARG A 170 15.17 -8.48 2.80
CA ARG A 170 16.39 -7.87 2.25
C ARG A 170 16.37 -6.34 2.40
N PRO A 171 16.48 -5.81 3.63
CA PRO A 171 16.26 -4.40 3.93
C PRO A 171 17.20 -3.46 3.17
N ASN A 172 18.49 -3.79 3.06
CA ASN A 172 19.46 -2.96 2.36
C ASN A 172 19.15 -2.80 0.86
N LEU A 173 18.67 -3.86 0.21
CA LEU A 173 18.27 -3.80 -1.20
C LEU A 173 16.97 -3.01 -1.35
N ALA A 174 16.00 -3.20 -0.45
CA ALA A 174 14.76 -2.42 -0.44
C ALA A 174 15.04 -0.92 -0.29
N ILE A 175 15.92 -0.52 0.65
CA ILE A 175 16.33 0.88 0.82
C ILE A 175 16.97 1.42 -0.47
N SER A 176 17.90 0.69 -1.07
CA SER A 176 18.56 1.12 -2.32
C SER A 176 17.56 1.34 -3.46
N ASP A 177 16.53 0.51 -3.57
CA ASP A 177 15.49 0.65 -4.58
C ASP A 177 14.57 1.83 -4.28
N LEU A 178 14.19 2.03 -3.01
CA LEU A 178 13.38 3.18 -2.58
C LEU A 178 14.13 4.50 -2.75
N ASP A 179 15.44 4.52 -2.51
CA ASP A 179 16.29 5.69 -2.79
C ASP A 179 16.27 6.05 -4.28
N LYS A 180 16.31 5.05 -5.17
CA LYS A 180 16.18 5.26 -6.62
C LYS A 180 14.79 5.73 -7.01
N TYR A 181 13.74 5.14 -6.44
CA TYR A 181 12.37 5.60 -6.64
C TYR A 181 12.24 7.08 -6.28
N ILE A 182 12.64 7.46 -5.06
CA ILE A 182 12.46 8.81 -4.50
C ILE A 182 13.29 9.85 -5.29
N LEU A 183 14.45 9.46 -5.82
CA LEU A 183 15.24 10.32 -6.70
C LEU A 183 14.51 10.66 -8.01
N ILE A 184 13.69 9.72 -8.53
CA ILE A 184 12.92 9.90 -9.76
C ILE A 184 11.58 10.61 -9.46
N ASP A 185 10.93 10.27 -8.34
CA ASP A 185 9.66 10.83 -7.90
C ASP A 185 9.62 11.01 -6.38
N SER A 186 9.80 12.26 -5.95
CA SER A 186 9.72 12.67 -4.55
C SER A 186 8.31 13.09 -4.10
N SER A 187 7.30 12.96 -4.96
CA SER A 187 5.92 13.37 -4.65
C SER A 187 5.04 12.23 -4.13
N ASN A 188 5.54 10.98 -4.13
CA ASN A 188 4.84 9.84 -3.58
C ASN A 188 5.20 9.60 -2.10
N GLY A 189 4.28 9.96 -1.19
CA GLY A 189 4.45 9.76 0.25
C GLY A 189 4.59 8.30 0.67
N GLU A 190 4.06 7.36 -0.13
CA GLU A 190 4.13 5.93 0.15
C GLU A 190 5.55 5.37 0.01
N ALA A 191 6.35 5.91 -0.92
CA ALA A 191 7.75 5.50 -1.07
C ALA A 191 8.58 5.88 0.16
N PHE A 192 8.33 7.06 0.73
CA PHE A 192 8.95 7.46 2.00
C PHE A 192 8.47 6.58 3.16
N LEU A 193 7.17 6.28 3.23
CA LEU A 193 6.62 5.38 4.24
C LEU A 193 7.27 4.00 4.19
N ASN A 194 7.37 3.40 3.01
CA ASN A 194 8.00 2.11 2.80
C ASN A 194 9.48 2.15 3.24
N ARG A 195 10.19 3.25 2.97
CA ARG A 195 11.59 3.41 3.39
C ARG A 195 11.71 3.58 4.91
N ALA A 196 10.79 4.32 5.52
CA ALA A 196 10.71 4.48 6.97
C ALA A 196 10.47 3.13 7.68
N ALA A 197 9.56 2.32 7.14
CA ALA A 197 9.26 0.98 7.66
C ALA A 197 10.51 0.09 7.68
N VAL A 198 11.30 0.11 6.60
CA VAL A 198 12.55 -0.65 6.52
C VAL A 198 13.62 -0.11 7.45
N LYS A 199 13.73 1.22 7.59
CA LYS A 199 14.72 1.88 8.47
C LYS A 199 14.43 1.75 9.95
N LEU A 200 13.18 1.52 10.37
CA LEU A 200 12.75 1.55 11.77
C LEU A 200 13.65 0.72 12.71
N ALA A 201 14.11 -0.45 12.24
CA ALA A 201 14.95 -1.36 13.01
C ALA A 201 16.37 -0.82 13.29
N ASP A 202 17.00 -0.18 12.31
CA ASP A 202 18.44 0.12 12.35
C ASP A 202 18.78 1.62 12.24
N ASP A 203 17.89 2.43 11.67
CA ASP A 203 18.03 3.88 11.48
C ASP A 203 16.74 4.61 11.88
N THR A 204 16.50 4.69 13.18
CA THR A 204 15.29 5.30 13.73
C THR A 204 15.19 6.80 13.41
N LYS A 205 16.32 7.51 13.31
CA LYS A 205 16.33 8.94 12.90
C LYS A 205 15.90 9.11 11.45
N GLY A 206 16.42 8.28 10.55
CA GLY A 206 16.00 8.27 9.15
C GLY A 206 14.54 7.86 8.98
N ALA A 207 14.04 6.92 9.78
CA ALA A 207 12.64 6.53 9.77
C ALA A 207 11.70 7.68 10.17
N ILE A 208 12.06 8.46 11.21
CA ILE A 208 11.31 9.67 11.60
C ILE A 208 11.25 10.67 10.45
N SER A 209 12.41 11.01 9.87
CA SER A 209 12.48 11.97 8.77
C SER A 209 11.65 11.54 7.56
N ASP A 210 11.68 10.26 7.21
CA ASP A 210 10.89 9.72 6.09
C ASP A 210 9.39 9.74 6.41
N CYS A 211 8.97 9.43 7.65
CA CYS A 211 7.57 9.54 8.05
C CYS A 211 7.05 10.98 8.01
N GLU A 212 7.85 11.95 8.47
CA GLU A 212 7.46 13.36 8.43
C GLU A 212 7.24 13.85 6.99
N ILE A 213 8.09 13.43 6.05
CA ILE A 213 7.90 13.72 4.63
C ILE A 213 6.63 13.03 4.12
N SER A 214 6.43 11.74 4.42
CA SER A 214 5.24 10.99 4.03
C SER A 214 3.94 11.67 4.50
N ILE A 215 3.88 12.09 5.78
CA ILE A 215 2.75 12.82 6.38
C ILE A 215 2.56 14.19 5.73
N SER A 216 3.64 14.89 5.38
CA SER A 216 3.54 16.18 4.69
C SER A 216 2.90 16.07 3.30
N ILE A 217 3.11 14.94 2.63
CA ILE A 217 2.53 14.63 1.31
C ILE A 217 1.09 14.11 1.48
N ASN A 218 0.86 13.20 2.41
CA ASN A 218 -0.46 12.64 2.73
C ASN A 218 -0.76 12.73 4.24
N PRO A 219 -1.43 13.80 4.69
CA PRO A 219 -1.76 14.01 6.10
C PRO A 219 -2.77 13.02 6.69
N ASN A 220 -3.35 12.13 5.89
CA ASN A 220 -4.30 11.12 6.31
C ASN A 220 -3.70 9.71 6.31
N ASP A 221 -2.39 9.57 6.08
CA ASP A 221 -1.72 8.27 6.12
C ASP A 221 -1.57 7.75 7.57
N LYS A 222 -2.51 6.92 7.98
CA LYS A 222 -2.54 6.29 9.31
C LYS A 222 -1.31 5.43 9.61
N ASN A 223 -0.72 4.79 8.59
CA ASN A 223 0.47 3.96 8.73
C ASN A 223 1.70 4.83 8.99
N ALA A 224 1.81 5.98 8.33
CA ALA A 224 2.89 6.93 8.58
C ALA A 224 2.90 7.47 10.03
N TYR A 225 1.72 7.77 10.58
CA TYR A 225 1.61 8.14 11.99
C TYR A 225 1.98 7.01 12.95
N LEU A 226 1.59 5.76 12.65
CA LEU A 226 1.98 4.60 13.47
C LEU A 226 3.51 4.42 13.48
N ILE A 227 4.15 4.43 12.31
CA ILE A 227 5.60 4.23 12.20
C ILE A 227 6.37 5.39 12.82
N LEU A 228 5.90 6.63 12.66
CA LEU A 228 6.47 7.79 13.34
C LEU A 228 6.41 7.61 14.86
N GLY A 229 5.27 7.21 15.40
CA GLY A 229 5.12 6.95 16.82
C GLY A 229 6.05 5.84 17.33
N LEU A 230 6.17 4.74 16.59
CA LEU A 230 7.10 3.64 16.90
C LEU A 230 8.55 4.12 16.93
N ALA A 231 8.94 4.94 15.95
CA ALA A 231 10.29 5.46 15.85
C ALA A 231 10.60 6.49 16.97
N GLN A 232 9.65 7.35 17.30
CA GLN A 232 9.77 8.32 18.39
C GLN A 232 9.84 7.63 19.75
N TYR A 233 9.00 6.62 20.00
CA TYR A 233 9.02 5.83 21.22
C TYR A 233 10.38 5.15 21.42
N LYS A 234 10.91 4.50 20.36
CA LYS A 234 12.25 3.90 20.36
C LYS A 234 13.37 4.93 20.61
N SER A 235 13.14 6.19 20.25
CA SER A 235 14.06 7.30 20.48
C SER A 235 13.87 8.01 21.83
N GLY A 236 12.95 7.54 22.67
CA GLY A 236 12.64 8.14 23.97
C GLY A 236 11.74 9.38 23.92
N MET A 237 11.21 9.74 22.75
CA MET A 237 10.27 10.85 22.55
C MET A 237 8.84 10.37 22.82
N ILE A 238 8.55 10.04 24.08
CA ILE A 238 7.32 9.31 24.46
C ILE A 238 6.07 10.15 24.24
N GLU A 239 6.08 11.44 24.59
CA GLU A 239 4.92 12.34 24.40
C GLU A 239 4.51 12.43 22.93
N ASP A 240 5.48 12.68 22.04
CA ASP A 240 5.25 12.74 20.60
C ASP A 240 4.76 11.40 20.04
N ALA A 241 5.32 10.29 20.53
CA ALA A 241 4.88 8.96 20.12
C ALA A 241 3.40 8.73 20.46
N CYS A 242 2.98 9.10 21.67
CA CYS A 242 1.60 8.97 22.12
C CYS A 242 0.64 9.81 21.30
N PHE A 243 1.03 11.04 20.94
CA PHE A 243 0.27 11.88 20.03
C PHE A 243 0.08 11.21 18.67
N ASN A 244 1.15 10.67 18.08
CA ASN A 244 1.10 10.05 16.77
C ASN A 244 0.34 8.72 16.75
N TYR A 245 0.43 7.91 17.81
CA TYR A 245 -0.44 6.74 17.97
C TYR A 245 -1.91 7.14 18.01
N LYS A 246 -2.26 8.16 18.80
CA LYS A 246 -3.64 8.67 18.87
C LYS A 246 -4.14 9.14 17.51
N LYS A 247 -3.30 9.86 16.76
CA LYS A 247 -3.63 10.31 15.40
C LYS A 247 -3.87 9.14 14.45
N SER A 248 -3.07 8.09 14.51
CA SER A 248 -3.25 6.86 13.72
C SER A 248 -4.56 6.14 14.06
N ILE A 249 -4.94 6.08 15.35
CA ILE A 249 -6.23 5.55 15.80
C ILE A 249 -7.39 6.36 15.22
N ASP A 250 -7.31 7.69 15.30
CA ASP A 250 -8.37 8.60 14.80
C ASP A 250 -8.54 8.52 13.28
N LEU A 251 -7.49 8.13 12.55
CA LEU A 251 -7.51 7.84 11.11
C LEU A 251 -7.92 6.38 10.78
N GLY A 252 -8.31 5.59 11.78
CA GLY A 252 -8.90 4.26 11.59
C GLY A 252 -7.91 3.09 11.61
N LEU A 253 -6.69 3.25 12.13
CA LEU A 253 -5.78 2.12 12.43
C LEU A 253 -5.88 1.72 13.90
N THR A 254 -7.09 1.40 14.35
CA THR A 254 -7.39 1.29 15.79
C THR A 254 -6.62 0.15 16.47
N TYR A 255 -6.58 -1.05 15.89
CA TYR A 255 -6.02 -2.21 16.59
C TYR A 255 -4.51 -2.07 16.86
N LEU A 256 -3.70 -1.87 15.81
CA LEU A 256 -2.24 -1.78 15.95
C LEU A 256 -1.82 -0.54 16.75
N ALA A 257 -2.41 0.62 16.46
CA ALA A 257 -2.02 1.85 17.14
C ALA A 257 -2.51 1.90 18.60
N ASN A 258 -3.68 1.33 18.92
CA ASN A 258 -4.15 1.25 20.31
C ASN A 258 -3.28 0.32 21.17
N ALA A 259 -2.81 -0.80 20.60
CA ALA A 259 -1.88 -1.67 21.31
C ALA A 259 -0.60 -0.93 21.74
N GLN A 260 -0.12 0.03 20.93
CA GLN A 260 1.01 0.87 21.31
C GLN A 260 0.62 2.03 22.23
N TYR A 261 -0.56 2.61 22.03
CA TYR A 261 -1.07 3.71 22.84
C TYR A 261 -1.32 3.32 24.30
N ILE A 262 -1.63 2.07 24.61
CA ILE A 262 -1.76 1.58 26.00
C ILE A 262 -0.47 1.80 26.80
N ASN A 263 0.70 1.66 26.17
CA ASN A 263 2.00 1.91 26.82
C ASN A 263 2.18 3.38 27.20
N CYS A 264 1.40 4.29 26.60
CA CYS A 264 1.38 5.69 27.01
C CYS A 264 0.77 5.85 28.39
N GLU A 265 -0.27 5.10 28.77
CA GLU A 265 -0.94 5.32 30.06
C GLU A 265 0.01 5.22 31.27
N GLU A 266 1.05 4.38 31.18
CA GLU A 266 2.07 4.27 32.23
C GLU A 266 2.93 5.53 32.32
N TYR A 267 3.33 6.11 31.19
CA TYR A 267 4.10 7.35 31.14
C TYR A 267 3.38 8.48 31.89
N TRP A 268 2.10 8.69 31.61
CA TRP A 268 1.29 9.77 32.21
C TRP A 268 1.01 9.54 33.71
N LYS A 269 1.11 8.31 34.21
CA LYS A 269 0.99 8.00 35.65
C LYS A 269 2.26 8.29 36.45
N THR A 270 3.39 8.48 35.78
CA THR A 270 4.72 8.62 36.41
C THR A 270 5.29 10.05 36.38
N GLN A 271 4.60 11.00 35.75
CA GLN A 271 4.87 12.44 35.87
C GLN A 271 4.21 13.02 37.12
#